data_AF-A0A2E2D7T6-F1
#
_entry.id   AF-A0A2E2D7T6-F1
#
_cell.length_a   1.000
_cell.length_b   1.000
_cell.length_c   1.000
_cell.angle_alpha   90.00
_cell.angle_beta   90.00
_cell.angle_gamma   90.00
#
_symmetry.space_group_name_H-M   'P 1'
#
loop_
_entity.id
_entity.type
_entity.pdbx_description
1 polymer ?
#
loop_
_entity_poly.entity_id
_entity_poly.type
_entity_poly.pdbx_seq_one_letter_code
_entity_poly.pdbx_strand_id
1 'polypeptide(L)'
;MKKILISASAFYLSICQQAYAALPTAVPPTNGAAKNNWLELLKGYIKDGAYLIALTISVAGFLWLSWIALADINQARSGRKEWGEVGVTVIAGAGVFAFVSYLLYQASDVFK
;
A
#
# COMPACT_ATOMS: atom_id res chain seq x y z
N MET A 1 41.71 1.96 44.47
CA MET A 1 40.23 2.08 44.48
C MET A 1 39.66 2.79 43.25
N LYS A 2 40.13 3.98 42.86
CA LYS A 2 39.65 4.71 41.66
C LYS A 2 39.69 3.89 40.34
N LYS A 3 40.75 3.12 40.10
CA LYS A 3 40.88 2.27 38.89
C LYS A 3 39.87 1.12 38.83
N ILE A 4 39.49 0.57 39.99
CA ILE A 4 38.51 -0.52 40.11
C ILE A 4 37.09 0.04 39.87
N LEU A 5 36.80 1.24 40.39
CA LEU A 5 35.54 1.94 40.14
C LEU A 5 35.35 2.30 38.65
N ILE A 6 36.42 2.74 37.96
CA ILE A 6 36.39 3.07 36.52
C ILE A 6 36.20 1.79 35.69
N SER A 7 36.87 0.69 36.04
CA SER A 7 36.69 -0.60 35.34
C SER A 7 35.29 -1.17 35.55
N ALA A 8 34.73 -1.03 36.75
CA ALA A 8 33.37 -1.48 37.06
C ALA A 8 32.31 -0.65 36.32
N SER A 9 32.49 0.68 36.22
CA SER A 9 31.56 1.54 35.46
C SER A 9 31.64 1.29 33.95
N ALA A 10 32.83 1.03 33.41
CA ALA A 10 33.01 0.67 32.01
C ALA A 10 32.34 -0.66 31.69
N PHE A 11 32.46 -1.67 32.57
CA PHE A 11 31.78 -2.96 32.41
C PHE A 11 30.25 -2.81 32.47
N TYR A 12 29.74 -1.97 33.37
CA TYR A 12 28.31 -1.68 33.48
C TYR A 12 27.76 -0.97 32.22
N LEU A 13 28.51 -0.03 31.65
CA LEU A 13 28.17 0.64 30.39
C LEU A 13 28.15 -0.34 29.20
N SER A 14 29.09 -1.27 29.13
CA SER A 14 29.14 -2.30 28.06
C SER A 14 27.95 -3.27 28.10
N ILE A 15 27.41 -3.55 29.29
CA ILE A 15 26.21 -4.40 29.45
C ILE A 15 24.94 -3.61 29.06
N CYS A 16 24.85 -2.32 29.42
CA CYS A 16 23.73 -1.47 29.03
C CYS A 16 23.62 -1.23 27.51
N GLN A 17 24.71 -1.32 26.75
CA GLN A 17 24.67 -1.17 25.29
C GLN A 17 23.82 -2.26 24.59
N GLN A 18 23.73 -3.46 25.15
CA GLN A 18 22.91 -4.53 24.56
C GLN A 18 21.41 -4.25 24.66
N ALA A 19 20.98 -3.48 25.67
CA ALA A 19 19.57 -3.09 25.84
C ALA A 19 19.10 -2.07 24.79
N TYR A 20 20.00 -1.27 24.22
CA TYR A 20 19.70 -0.33 23.13
C TYR A 20 19.75 -0.97 21.72
N ALA A 21 20.36 -2.15 21.59
CA ALA A 21 20.47 -2.85 20.31
C ALA A 21 19.20 -3.59 19.89
N ALA A 22 18.24 -3.75 20.81
CA ALA A 22 16.99 -4.46 20.58
C ALA A 22 15.76 -3.53 20.49
N LEU A 23 15.95 -2.23 20.22
CA LEU A 23 14.82 -1.38 19.88
C LEU A 23 14.32 -1.76 18.49
N PRO A 24 12.99 -1.89 18.28
CA PRO A 24 12.41 -2.02 16.94
C PRO A 24 12.93 -0.87 16.07
N THR A 25 13.72 -1.20 15.06
CA THR A 25 14.17 -0.20 14.10
C THR A 25 12.96 0.25 13.29
N ALA A 26 12.81 1.57 13.09
CA ALA A 26 11.76 2.09 12.25
C ALA A 26 11.92 1.51 10.84
N VAL A 27 10.91 0.80 10.35
CA VAL A 27 10.91 0.25 8.99
C VAL A 27 10.94 1.44 8.03
N PRO A 28 12.01 1.61 7.25
CA PRO A 28 12.08 2.72 6.30
C PRO A 28 11.02 2.53 5.20
N PRO A 29 10.52 3.62 4.59
CA PRO A 29 9.64 3.50 3.44
C PRO A 29 10.37 2.78 2.31
N THR A 30 9.61 2.16 1.41
CA THR A 30 10.12 1.30 0.33
C THR A 30 11.10 2.03 -0.60
N ASN A 31 11.00 3.36 -0.69
CA ASN A 31 11.91 4.22 -1.46
C ASN A 31 13.18 4.66 -0.70
N GLY A 32 13.42 4.15 0.52
CA GLY A 32 14.62 4.40 1.32
C GLY A 32 14.47 5.48 2.40
N ALA A 33 15.30 5.40 3.45
CA ALA A 33 15.32 6.38 4.52
C ALA A 33 15.96 7.69 4.05
N ALA A 34 15.19 8.78 4.07
CA ALA A 34 15.73 10.11 3.77
C ALA A 34 16.77 10.50 4.83
N LYS A 35 18.05 10.54 4.46
CA LYS A 35 19.11 11.06 5.33
C LYS A 35 18.92 12.57 5.52
N ASN A 36 18.38 12.96 6.68
CA ASN A 36 18.15 14.34 7.12
C ASN A 36 17.03 15.13 6.42
N ASN A 37 16.19 14.47 5.61
CA ASN A 37 15.13 15.13 4.83
C ASN A 37 13.74 14.64 5.24
N TRP A 38 13.19 15.22 6.32
CA TRP A 38 11.95 14.77 6.96
C TRP A 38 10.72 14.82 6.05
N LEU A 39 10.66 15.78 5.12
CA LEU A 39 9.57 15.90 4.16
C LEU A 39 9.55 14.74 3.16
N GLU A 40 10.71 14.29 2.73
CA GLU A 40 10.88 13.19 1.79
C GLU A 40 10.53 11.84 2.45
N LEU A 41 10.87 11.69 3.74
CA LEU A 41 10.45 10.56 4.55
C LEU A 41 8.91 10.48 4.67
N LEU A 42 8.25 11.60 4.96
CA LEU A 42 6.79 11.68 5.04
C LEU A 42 6.12 11.32 3.70
N LYS A 43 6.64 11.87 2.58
CA LYS A 43 6.16 11.52 1.23
C LYS A 43 6.29 10.02 0.95
N GLY A 44 7.40 9.40 1.37
CA GLY A 44 7.63 7.96 1.26
C GLY A 44 6.55 7.14 1.98
N TYR A 45 6.22 7.48 3.22
CA TYR A 45 5.17 6.79 3.97
C TYR A 45 3.77 7.02 3.40
N ILE A 46 3.46 8.23 2.92
CA ILE A 46 2.18 8.52 2.26
C ILE A 46 2.05 7.69 0.99
N LYS A 47 3.12 7.57 0.19
CA LYS A 47 3.12 6.77 -1.03
C LYS A 47 2.90 5.28 -0.75
N ASP A 48 3.59 4.73 0.23
CA ASP A 48 3.43 3.33 0.62
C ASP A 48 2.02 3.06 1.17
N GLY A 49 1.48 3.98 1.98
CA GLY A 49 0.11 3.91 2.48
C GLY A 49 -0.94 4.02 1.37
N ALA A 50 -0.75 4.96 0.43
CA ALA A 50 -1.63 5.12 -0.73
C ALA A 50 -1.63 3.88 -1.62
N TYR A 51 -0.48 3.22 -1.80
CA TYR A 51 -0.37 1.97 -2.57
C TYR A 51 -1.18 0.84 -1.93
N LEU A 52 -1.08 0.66 -0.61
CA LEU A 52 -1.85 -0.36 0.11
C LEU A 52 -3.37 -0.11 0.02
N ILE A 53 -3.80 1.15 0.16
CA ILE A 53 -5.21 1.53 0.05
C ILE A 53 -5.70 1.30 -1.39
N ALA A 54 -4.93 1.73 -2.39
CA ALA A 54 -5.28 1.56 -3.80
C ALA A 54 -5.40 0.07 -4.18
N LEU A 55 -4.50 -0.78 -3.68
CA LEU A 55 -4.58 -2.23 -3.89
C LEU A 55 -5.86 -2.81 -3.30
N THR A 56 -6.19 -2.44 -2.07
CA THR A 56 -7.39 -2.93 -1.37
C THR A 56 -8.68 -2.51 -2.09
N ILE A 57 -8.76 -1.23 -2.50
CA ILE A 57 -9.90 -0.70 -3.25
C ILE A 57 -9.99 -1.37 -4.63
N SER A 58 -8.86 -1.65 -5.29
CA SER A 58 -8.85 -2.32 -6.59
C SER A 58 -9.46 -3.72 -6.50
N VAL A 59 -9.12 -4.49 -5.46
CA VAL A 59 -9.71 -5.81 -5.21
C VAL A 59 -11.21 -5.70 -4.97
N ALA A 60 -11.64 -4.76 -4.11
CA ALA A 60 -13.07 -4.54 -3.83
C ALA A 60 -13.84 -4.12 -5.09
N GLY A 61 -13.26 -3.22 -5.89
CA GLY A 61 -13.83 -2.78 -7.17
C GLY A 61 -13.97 -3.93 -8.17
N PHE A 62 -12.97 -4.80 -8.27
CA PHE A 62 -13.05 -6.00 -9.13
C PHE A 62 -14.16 -6.95 -8.72
N LEU A 63 -14.32 -7.20 -7.41
CA LEU A 63 -15.41 -8.03 -6.88
C LEU A 63 -16.78 -7.41 -7.19
N TRP A 64 -16.90 -6.09 -7.05
CA TRP A 64 -18.12 -5.36 -7.38
C TRP A 64 -18.45 -5.42 -8.87
N LEU A 65 -17.46 -5.23 -9.75
CA LEU A 65 -17.61 -5.33 -11.20
C LEU A 65 -18.03 -6.74 -11.63
N SER A 66 -17.42 -7.76 -11.01
CA SER A 66 -17.78 -9.17 -11.21
C SER A 66 -19.21 -9.45 -10.78
N TRP A 67 -19.65 -8.88 -9.65
CA TRP A 67 -21.02 -9.01 -9.17
C TRP A 67 -22.05 -8.46 -10.17
N ILE A 68 -21.80 -7.26 -10.71
CA ILE A 68 -22.66 -6.65 -11.74
C ILE A 68 -22.74 -7.55 -12.98
N ALA A 69 -21.61 -8.05 -13.46
CA ALA A 69 -21.57 -8.93 -14.62
C ALA A 69 -22.37 -10.22 -14.39
N LEU A 70 -22.24 -10.84 -13.21
CA LEU A 70 -23.01 -12.04 -12.85
C LEU A 70 -24.52 -11.75 -12.78
N ALA A 71 -24.91 -10.62 -12.21
CA ALA A 71 -26.32 -10.20 -12.13
C ALA A 71 -26.92 -10.02 -13.54
N ASP A 72 -26.18 -9.40 -14.45
CA ASP A 72 -26.59 -9.20 -15.84
C ASP A 72 -26.68 -10.51 -16.63
N ILE A 73 -25.75 -11.44 -16.43
CA ILE A 73 -25.80 -12.78 -17.04
C ILE A 73 -27.05 -13.53 -16.57
N ASN A 74 -27.44 -13.38 -15.30
CA ASN A 74 -28.66 -13.99 -14.78
C ASN A 74 -29.93 -13.36 -15.42
N GLN A 75 -29.91 -12.06 -15.68
CA GLN A 75 -30.99 -11.38 -16.40
C GLN A 75 -31.10 -11.83 -17.85
N ALA A 76 -29.96 -12.00 -18.55
CA ALA A 76 -29.96 -12.54 -19.91
C ALA A 76 -30.46 -13.99 -19.97
N ARG A 77 -30.06 -14.81 -19.00
CA ARG A 77 -30.54 -16.21 -18.91
C ARG A 77 -32.04 -16.31 -18.63
N SER A 78 -32.59 -15.36 -17.87
CA SER A 78 -34.03 -15.28 -17.60
C SER A 78 -34.83 -14.62 -18.73
N GLY A 79 -34.20 -14.25 -19.85
CA GLY A 79 -34.85 -13.59 -20.99
C GLY A 79 -35.28 -12.15 -20.72
N ARG A 80 -34.86 -11.56 -19.59
CA ARG A 80 -35.20 -10.18 -19.21
C ARG A 80 -34.25 -9.13 -19.77
N LYS A 81 -33.13 -9.57 -20.35
CA LYS A 81 -32.09 -8.71 -20.94
C LYS A 81 -31.54 -9.38 -22.19
N GLU A 82 -31.18 -8.61 -23.21
CA GLU A 82 -30.53 -9.14 -24.40
C GLU A 82 -29.04 -9.45 -24.12
N TRP A 83 -28.52 -10.53 -24.69
CA TRP A 83 -27.09 -10.89 -24.56
C TRP A 83 -26.15 -9.80 -25.08
N GLY A 84 -26.57 -9.05 -26.11
CA GLY A 84 -25.84 -7.87 -26.59
C GLY A 84 -25.71 -6.79 -25.53
N GLU A 85 -26.77 -6.53 -24.76
CA GLU A 85 -26.78 -5.51 -23.72
C GLU A 85 -25.91 -5.89 -22.51
N VAL A 86 -25.85 -7.19 -22.17
CA VAL A 86 -24.90 -7.71 -21.17
C VAL A 86 -23.46 -7.50 -21.62
N GLY A 87 -23.15 -7.81 -22.88
CA GLY A 87 -21.82 -7.61 -23.45
C GLY A 87 -21.36 -6.15 -23.38
N VAL A 88 -22.24 -5.22 -23.76
CA VAL A 88 -21.94 -3.77 -23.69
C VAL A 88 -21.68 -3.33 -22.24
N THR A 89 -22.48 -3.79 -21.29
CA THR A 89 -22.32 -3.41 -19.87
C THR A 89 -20.96 -3.86 -19.32
N VAL A 90 -20.55 -5.10 -19.64
CA VAL A 90 -19.26 -5.66 -19.20
C VAL A 90 -18.08 -4.92 -19.85
N ILE A 91 -18.14 -4.67 -21.17
CA ILE A 91 -17.06 -3.97 -21.89
C ILE A 91 -16.93 -2.52 -21.43
N ALA A 92 -18.05 -1.81 -21.28
CA ALA A 92 -18.04 -0.43 -20.79
C ALA A 92 -17.48 -0.35 -19.37
N GLY A 93 -17.89 -1.25 -18.48
CA GLY A 93 -17.35 -1.33 -17.11
C GLY A 93 -15.84 -1.59 -17.09
N ALA A 94 -15.36 -2.55 -17.88
CA ALA A 94 -13.93 -2.83 -18.01
C ALA A 94 -13.14 -1.65 -18.58
N GLY A 95 -13.68 -0.97 -19.59
CA GLY A 95 -13.05 0.20 -20.21
C GLY A 95 -12.90 1.38 -19.25
N VAL A 96 -13.96 1.71 -18.50
CA VAL A 96 -13.91 2.75 -17.46
C VAL A 96 -12.92 2.38 -16.37
N PHE A 97 -12.92 1.12 -15.93
CA PHE A 97 -11.99 0.65 -14.90
C PHE A 97 -10.52 0.78 -15.35
N ALA A 98 -10.21 0.37 -16.58
CA ALA A 98 -8.88 0.51 -17.16
C ALA A 98 -8.45 1.99 -17.27
N PHE A 99 -9.36 2.86 -17.69
CA PHE A 99 -9.09 4.29 -17.79
C PHE A 99 -8.79 4.93 -16.43
N VAL A 100 -9.58 4.62 -15.39
CA VAL A 100 -9.33 5.10 -14.02
C VAL A 100 -8.00 4.57 -13.49
N SER A 101 -7.68 3.30 -13.72
CA SER A 101 -6.40 2.71 -13.33
C SER A 101 -5.21 3.43 -13.97
N TYR A 102 -5.32 3.77 -15.26
CA TYR A 102 -4.31 4.56 -15.97
C TYR A 102 -4.13 5.96 -15.36
N LEU A 103 -5.22 6.66 -15.05
CA LEU A 103 -5.14 7.98 -14.40
C LEU A 103 -4.48 7.89 -13.02
N LEU A 104 -4.76 6.82 -12.27
CA LEU A 104 -4.17 6.58 -10.96
C LEU A 104 -2.65 6.32 -11.08
N TYR A 105 -2.22 5.59 -12.12
CA TYR A 105 -0.81 5.41 -12.43
C TYR A 105 -0.12 6.75 -12.75
N GLN A 106 -0.73 7.61 -13.58
CA GLN A 106 -0.17 8.94 -13.84
C GLN A 106 -0.15 9.84 -12.59
N ALA A 107 -1.15 9.73 -11.71
CA ALA A 107 -1.15 10.46 -10.46
C ALA A 107 -0.03 9.99 -9.50
N SER A 108 0.32 8.69 -9.52
CA SER A 108 1.39 8.15 -8.69
C SER A 108 2.77 8.73 -9.03
N ASP A 109 2.96 9.15 -10.29
CA ASP A 109 4.18 9.79 -10.76
C ASP A 109 4.36 11.22 -10.24
N VAL A 110 3.27 11.90 -9.87
CA VAL A 110 3.32 13.26 -9.26
C VAL A 110 3.95 13.22 -7.86
N PHE A 111 3.90 12.08 -7.18
CA PHE A 111 4.45 11.90 -5.83
C PHE A 111 5.90 11.40 -5.81
N LYS A 112 6.59 11.39 -6.97
CA LYS A 112 8.02 11.08 -7.06
C LYS A 112 8.89 12.15 -6.41
#